data_AF-A0A1J9QB56-F1
#
_entry.id   AF-A0A1J9QB56-F1
#
_cell.length_a   1.000
_cell.length_b   1.000
_cell.length_c   1.000
_cell.angle_alpha   90.00
_cell.angle_beta   90.00
_cell.angle_gamma   90.00
#
_symmetry.space_group_name_H-M   'P 1'
#
loop_
_entity.id
_entity.type
_entity.pdbx_description
1 polymer ?
#
loop_
_entity_poly.entity_id
_entity_poly.type
_entity_poly.pdbx_seq_one_letter_code
_entity_poly.pdbx_strand_id
1 'polypeptide(L)'
;MEALLEKKDEISAVLTNAQMEKEERWAICIVPGMQPEYRDYCGGTQTLAAEEAAGEFARLTGVTPHQSHWARAQPGRPSNALVLAFSPEAAAKLPKVVEIYGRRRPVIIKPPKAQIMQCRGAPGVPQEGKRGLRVP
;
A
#
# COMPACT_ATOMS: atom_id res chain seq x y z
N MET A 1 -14.95 10.73 -44.00
CA MET A 1 -13.78 10.39 -43.15
C MET A 1 -13.63 11.50 -42.09
N GLU A 2 -14.71 11.80 -41.36
CA GLU A 2 -14.79 13.03 -40.52
C GLU A 2 -15.36 12.74 -39.11
N ALA A 3 -16.15 11.67 -38.95
CA ALA A 3 -16.75 11.29 -37.66
C ALA A 3 -15.78 10.72 -36.59
N LEU A 4 -14.52 10.47 -36.96
CA LEU A 4 -13.49 9.91 -36.06
C LEU A 4 -12.59 10.97 -35.43
N LEU A 5 -12.63 12.22 -35.91
CA LEU A 5 -11.81 13.33 -35.42
C LEU A 5 -12.50 14.07 -34.28
N GLU A 6 -13.83 14.17 -34.31
CA GLU A 6 -14.63 14.85 -33.27
C GLU A 6 -14.54 14.13 -31.91
N LYS A 7 -14.43 12.80 -31.92
CA LYS A 7 -14.24 11.99 -30.72
C LYS A 7 -12.84 12.07 -30.12
N LYS A 8 -11.85 12.58 -30.84
CA LYS A 8 -10.48 12.73 -30.32
C LYS A 8 -10.36 13.95 -29.41
N ASP A 9 -11.07 15.02 -29.74
CA ASP A 9 -10.98 16.28 -29.00
C ASP A 9 -11.66 16.19 -27.63
N GLU A 10 -12.83 15.55 -27.57
CA GLU A 10 -13.54 15.21 -26.32
C GLU A 10 -12.68 14.37 -25.36
N ILE A 11 -11.94 13.38 -25.88
CA ILE A 11 -11.06 12.54 -25.07
C ILE A 11 -9.84 13.33 -24.59
N SER A 12 -9.31 14.26 -25.40
CA SER A 12 -8.19 15.13 -24.99
C SER A 12 -8.57 16.09 -23.86
N ALA A 13 -9.81 16.59 -23.86
CA ALA A 13 -10.33 17.47 -22.82
C ALA A 13 -10.54 16.72 -21.48
N VAL A 14 -11.03 15.47 -21.54
CA VAL A 14 -11.16 14.61 -20.35
C VAL A 14 -9.79 14.25 -19.77
N LEU A 15 -8.79 13.95 -20.61
CA LEU A 15 -7.42 13.66 -20.16
C LEU A 15 -6.72 14.89 -19.57
N THR A 16 -7.03 16.09 -20.07
CA THR A 16 -6.46 17.35 -19.54
C THR A 16 -7.10 17.75 -18.21
N ASN A 17 -8.39 17.44 -17.99
CA ASN A 17 -9.07 17.64 -16.71
C ASN A 17 -8.78 16.51 -15.68
N ALA A 18 -8.12 15.42 -16.09
CA ALA A 18 -7.60 14.39 -15.20
C ALA A 18 -6.21 14.74 -14.62
N GLN A 19 -5.71 15.95 -14.85
CA GLN A 19 -4.54 16.52 -14.16
C GLN A 19 -4.88 16.94 -12.72
N MET A 20 -5.36 15.99 -11.93
CA MET A 20 -5.21 16.04 -10.48
C MET A 20 -5.18 14.61 -9.95
N GLU A 21 -4.31 13.77 -10.53
CA GLU A 21 -3.72 12.65 -9.80
C GLU A 21 -3.02 13.25 -8.58
N LYS A 22 -3.78 13.47 -7.50
CA LYS A 22 -3.25 13.74 -6.18
C LYS A 22 -2.31 12.57 -5.90
N GLU A 23 -1.00 12.81 -5.91
CA GLU A 23 -0.04 11.81 -5.49
C GLU A 23 -0.44 11.36 -4.08
N GLU A 24 -1.14 10.23 -3.97
CA GLU A 24 -1.54 9.66 -2.69
C GLU A 24 -0.30 9.07 -2.03
N ARG A 25 0.47 9.96 -1.39
CA ARG A 25 1.67 9.63 -0.64
C ARG A 25 1.24 9.01 0.68
N TRP A 26 1.30 7.69 0.79
CA TRP A 26 1.05 6.97 2.03
C TRP A 26 2.34 6.76 2.82
N ALA A 27 2.31 7.06 4.11
CA ALA A 27 3.34 6.64 5.06
C ALA A 27 3.00 5.24 5.56
N ILE A 28 4.00 4.35 5.52
CA ILE A 28 3.83 2.95 5.94
C ILE A 28 4.32 2.79 7.37
N CYS A 29 3.43 2.39 8.25
CA CYS A 29 3.69 2.05 9.63
C CYS A 29 3.76 0.52 9.77
N ILE A 30 4.75 0.01 10.49
CA ILE A 30 4.95 -1.41 10.73
C ILE A 30 5.05 -1.64 12.24
N VAL A 31 4.20 -2.53 12.75
CA VAL A 31 4.21 -2.97 14.14
C VAL A 31 4.63 -4.44 14.19
N PRO A 32 5.91 -4.75 14.49
CA PRO A 32 6.41 -6.11 14.48
C PRO A 32 6.02 -6.90 15.74
N GLY A 33 6.01 -8.22 15.59
CA GLY A 33 5.88 -9.16 16.71
C GLY A 33 4.46 -9.35 17.22
N MET A 34 3.45 -8.91 16.47
CA MET A 34 2.06 -9.26 16.74
C MET A 34 1.80 -10.73 16.42
N GLN A 35 1.12 -11.43 17.32
CA GLN A 35 0.70 -12.81 17.08
C GLN A 35 -0.71 -12.74 16.48
N PRO A 36 -0.87 -13.09 15.19
CA PRO A 36 -2.19 -13.08 14.56
C PRO A 36 -3.03 -14.28 14.98
N GLU A 37 -2.49 -15.25 15.72
CA GLU A 37 -3.21 -16.43 16.17
C GLU A 37 -3.22 -16.48 17.70
N TYR A 38 -4.40 -16.74 18.28
CA TYR A 38 -4.55 -16.96 19.71
C TYR A 38 -5.44 -18.17 19.97
N ARG A 39 -5.29 -18.78 21.15
CA ARG A 39 -6.10 -19.91 21.56
C ARG A 39 -7.33 -19.40 22.31
N ASP A 40 -8.50 -19.77 21.82
CA ASP A 40 -9.77 -19.48 22.46
C ASP A 40 -9.95 -20.36 23.72
N TYR A 41 -10.84 -19.96 24.62
CA TYR A 41 -11.18 -20.70 25.82
C TYR A 41 -11.76 -22.09 25.54
N CYS A 42 -12.41 -22.28 24.39
CA CYS A 42 -12.87 -23.58 23.90
C CYS A 42 -11.75 -24.46 23.33
N GLY A 43 -10.49 -24.00 23.38
CA GLY A 43 -9.31 -24.75 22.95
C GLY A 43 -9.01 -24.68 21.45
N GLY A 44 -9.86 -24.01 20.66
CA GLY A 44 -9.66 -23.74 19.24
C GLY A 44 -8.65 -22.62 18.98
N THR A 45 -8.02 -22.63 17.81
CA THR A 45 -7.13 -21.55 17.35
C THR A 45 -7.94 -20.55 16.54
N GLN A 46 -7.92 -19.29 16.95
CA GLN A 46 -8.57 -18.18 16.25
C GLN A 46 -7.52 -17.27 15.61
N THR A 47 -7.81 -16.82 14.40
CA THR A 47 -6.95 -15.89 13.66
C THR A 47 -7.52 -14.48 13.75
N LEU A 48 -6.75 -13.57 14.34
CA LEU A 48 -6.99 -12.14 14.40
C LEU A 48 -6.89 -11.53 13.00
N ALA A 49 -7.98 -10.94 12.52
CA ALA A 49 -7.98 -10.18 11.28
C ALA A 49 -7.11 -8.92 11.40
N ALA A 50 -6.49 -8.50 10.30
CA ALA A 50 -5.65 -7.29 10.30
C ALA A 50 -6.47 -6.04 10.62
N GLU A 51 -7.74 -6.01 10.19
CA GLU A 51 -8.69 -4.91 10.47
C GLU A 51 -9.00 -4.79 11.96
N GLU A 52 -9.18 -5.90 12.67
CA GLU A 52 -9.41 -5.91 14.12
C GLU A 52 -8.18 -5.38 14.87
N ALA A 53 -6.99 -5.83 14.47
CA ALA A 53 -5.72 -5.33 15.04
C ALA A 53 -5.49 -3.84 14.74
N ALA A 54 -5.89 -3.39 13.55
CA ALA A 54 -5.86 -1.99 13.15
C ALA A 54 -6.87 -1.15 13.94
N GLY A 55 -8.05 -1.69 14.25
CA GLY A 55 -9.05 -1.06 15.11
C GLY A 55 -8.53 -0.84 16.52
N GLU A 56 -7.90 -1.85 17.13
CA GLU A 56 -7.24 -1.69 18.44
C GLU A 56 -6.10 -0.67 18.38
N PHE A 57 -5.27 -0.72 17.33
CA PHE A 57 -4.21 0.28 17.15
C PHE A 57 -4.77 1.70 17.03
N ALA A 58 -5.85 1.89 16.28
CA ALA A 58 -6.53 3.18 16.14
C ALA A 58 -7.14 3.64 17.46
N ARG A 59 -7.72 2.73 18.25
CA ARG A 59 -8.24 3.04 19.60
C ARG A 59 -7.15 3.56 20.54
N LEU A 60 -5.96 2.95 20.49
CA LEU A 60 -4.83 3.31 21.35
C LEU A 60 -4.14 4.61 20.91
N THR A 61 -4.01 4.83 19.60
CA THR A 61 -3.25 5.96 19.05
C THR A 61 -4.13 7.15 18.68
N GLY A 62 -5.45 6.98 18.61
CA GLY A 62 -6.40 7.99 18.15
C GLY A 62 -6.33 8.27 16.64
N VAL A 63 -5.61 7.46 15.88
CA VAL A 63 -5.39 7.65 14.44
C VAL A 63 -5.84 6.43 13.66
N THR A 64 -6.82 6.63 12.77
CA THR A 64 -7.35 5.55 11.93
C THR A 64 -6.47 5.33 10.69
N PRO A 65 -6.01 4.10 10.43
CA PRO A 65 -5.29 3.76 9.20
C PRO A 65 -6.24 3.72 7.99
N HIS A 66 -5.72 4.04 6.81
CA HIS A 66 -6.44 3.93 5.53
C HIS A 66 -6.47 2.48 5.02
N GLN A 67 -5.39 1.75 5.23
CA GLN A 67 -5.32 0.32 4.92
C GLN A 67 -4.57 -0.42 6.03
N SER A 68 -4.93 -1.68 6.21
CA SER A 68 -4.27 -2.60 7.12
C SER A 68 -4.11 -3.97 6.48
N HIS A 69 -2.97 -4.61 6.69
CA HIS A 69 -2.77 -6.00 6.31
C HIS A 69 -1.66 -6.64 7.14
N TRP A 70 -1.70 -7.96 7.26
CA TRP A 70 -0.57 -8.71 7.80
C TRP A 70 0.58 -8.73 6.79
N ALA A 71 1.79 -8.54 7.27
CA ALA A 71 2.98 -8.68 6.43
C ALA A 71 3.08 -10.13 5.92
N ARG A 72 3.40 -10.29 4.63
CA ARG A 72 3.51 -11.62 4.00
C ARG A 72 4.61 -12.44 4.69
N ALA A 73 4.28 -13.65 5.11
CA ALA A 73 5.26 -14.64 5.58
C ALA A 73 6.22 -15.02 4.44
N GLN A 74 7.51 -15.08 4.75
CA GLN A 74 8.52 -15.62 3.83
C GLN A 74 8.96 -16.99 4.32
N PRO A 75 9.35 -17.92 3.42
CA PRO A 75 9.87 -19.21 3.84
C PRO A 75 11.08 -19.02 4.76
N GLY A 76 11.03 -19.61 5.96
CA GLY A 76 12.06 -19.46 7.00
C GLY A 76 11.95 -18.21 7.88
N ARG A 77 10.99 -17.30 7.62
CA ARG A 77 10.66 -16.17 8.50
C ARG A 77 9.15 -15.98 8.61
N PRO A 78 8.50 -16.54 9.65
CA PRO A 78 7.11 -16.22 9.93
C PRO A 78 6.98 -14.72 10.13
N SER A 79 6.07 -14.09 9.38
CA SER A 79 5.90 -12.64 9.41
C SER A 79 4.71 -12.31 10.28
N ASN A 80 5.04 -11.79 11.45
CA ASN A 80 4.13 -11.47 12.54
C ASN A 80 4.00 -9.95 12.69
N ALA A 81 4.06 -9.23 11.57
CA ALA A 81 4.06 -7.77 11.58
C ALA A 81 2.76 -7.25 10.98
N LEU A 82 2.11 -6.34 11.71
CA LEU A 82 0.98 -5.58 11.19
C LEU A 82 1.52 -4.41 10.37
N VAL A 83 1.02 -4.26 9.15
CA VAL A 83 1.37 -3.15 8.26
C VAL A 83 0.15 -2.26 8.11
N LEU A 84 0.35 -0.97 8.36
CA LEU A 84 -0.70 0.04 8.36
C LEU A 84 -0.29 1.19 7.44
N ALA A 85 -1.22 1.68 6.63
CA ALA A 85 -1.01 2.85 5.79
C ALA A 85 -1.71 4.07 6.38
N PHE A 86 -0.98 5.18 6.49
CA PHE A 86 -1.49 6.44 7.02
C PHE A 86 -1.17 7.60 6.06
N SER A 87 -1.92 8.69 6.16
CA SER A 87 -1.50 9.97 5.60
C SER A 87 -0.20 10.44 6.28
N PRO A 88 0.69 11.17 5.59
CA PRO A 88 2.01 11.53 6.13
C PRO A 88 1.91 12.40 7.39
N GLU A 89 0.93 13.30 7.43
CA GLU A 89 0.64 14.15 8.60
C GLU A 89 0.14 13.35 9.81
N ALA A 90 -0.64 12.29 9.55
CA ALA A 90 -1.16 11.40 10.58
C ALA A 90 -0.06 10.49 11.12
N ALA A 91 0.79 9.94 10.23
CA ALA A 91 1.92 9.12 10.62
C ALA A 91 2.93 9.88 11.50
N ALA A 92 3.15 11.18 11.25
CA ALA A 92 4.04 12.00 12.06
C ALA A 92 3.60 12.14 13.53
N LYS A 93 2.30 11.95 13.81
CA LYS A 93 1.72 12.03 15.17
C LYS A 93 1.77 10.69 15.91
N LEU A 94 2.11 9.59 15.22
CA LEU A 94 2.12 8.26 15.84
C LEU A 94 3.25 8.14 16.87
N PRO A 95 2.99 7.47 18.01
CA PRO A 95 4.02 7.21 18.99
C PRO A 95 5.04 6.21 18.44
N LYS A 96 6.31 6.34 18.86
CA LYS A 96 7.38 5.38 18.49
C LYS A 96 7.21 3.99 19.11
N VAL A 97 6.39 3.88 20.16
CA VAL A 97 6.09 2.65 20.88
C VAL A 97 4.61 2.66 21.23
N VAL A 98 3.92 1.56 20.98
CA VAL A 98 2.52 1.34 21.34
C VAL A 98 2.41 0.15 22.28
N GLU A 99 1.58 0.24 23.31
CA GLU A 99 1.24 -0.92 24.14
C GLU A 99 -0.06 -1.54 23.63
N ILE A 100 0.05 -2.65 22.92
CA ILE A 100 -1.07 -3.32 22.27
C ILE A 100 -1.13 -4.78 22.71
N TYR A 101 -2.34 -5.24 23.08
CA TYR A 101 -2.56 -6.54 23.70
C TYR A 101 -1.63 -6.80 24.90
N GLY A 102 -1.43 -5.78 25.75
CA GLY A 102 -0.61 -5.86 26.96
C GLY A 102 0.90 -6.00 26.71
N ARG A 103 1.39 -5.75 25.49
CA ARG A 103 2.82 -5.76 25.17
C ARG A 103 3.25 -4.47 24.51
N ARG A 104 4.38 -3.92 24.96
CA ARG A 104 5.03 -2.76 24.33
C ARG A 104 5.69 -3.19 23.03
N ARG A 105 5.28 -2.56 21.92
CA ARG A 105 5.77 -2.84 20.57
C ARG A 105 6.33 -1.57 19.94
N PRO A 106 7.49 -1.65 19.27
CA PRO A 106 7.99 -0.51 18.51
C PRO A 106 7.11 -0.26 17.30
N VAL A 107 6.94 1.02 16.95
CA VAL A 107 6.22 1.46 15.76
C VAL A 107 7.26 1.98 14.78
N ILE A 108 7.43 1.27 13.66
CA ILE A 108 8.42 1.60 12.65
C ILE A 108 7.70 2.34 11.52
N ILE A 109 7.92 3.64 11.43
CA ILE A 109 7.33 4.48 10.38
C ILE A 109 8.35 4.61 9.26
N LYS A 110 8.01 4.12 8.08
CA LYS A 110 8.80 4.31 6.86
C LYS A 110 8.35 5.61 6.18
N PRO A 111 9.29 6.43 5.70
CA PRO A 111 8.95 7.63 4.95
C PRO A 111 8.12 7.25 3.72
N PRO A 112 7.15 8.08 3.32
CA PRO A 112 6.35 7.84 2.13
C PRO A 112 7.30 7.74 0.93
N LYS A 113 7.36 6.57 0.31
CA LYS A 113 7.97 6.45 -1.01
C LYS A 113 6.94 6.94 -2.02
N ALA A 114 7.33 7.89 -2.88
CA ALA A 114 6.55 8.21 -4.05
C ALA A 114 6.40 6.92 -4.88
N GLN A 115 5.23 6.28 -4.80
CA GLN A 115 4.89 5.20 -5.71
C GLN A 115 4.40 5.86 -6.98
N ILE A 116 5.32 6.05 -7.92
CA ILE A 116 4.94 6.30 -9.31
C ILE A 116 4.20 5.03 -9.74
N MET A 117 2.88 5.12 -9.90
CA MET A 117 2.07 4.06 -10.46
C MET A 117 2.47 3.94 -11.93
N GLN A 118 3.52 3.21 -12.23
CA GLN A 118 3.84 2.89 -13.62
C GLN A 118 2.71 2.02 -14.13
N CYS A 119 1.86 2.59 -14.99
CA CYS A 119 0.92 1.85 -15.79
C CYS A 119 1.67 0.67 -16.40
N ARG A 120 1.32 -0.56 -16.00
CA ARG A 120 1.81 -1.75 -16.71
C ARG A 120 1.35 -1.58 -18.16
N GLY A 121 2.32 -1.47 -19.04
CA GLY A 121 2.11 -1.20 -20.46
C GLY A 121 1.01 -2.07 -21.04
N ALA A 122 0.18 -1.44 -21.87
CA ALA A 122 -0.80 -2.11 -22.69
C ALA A 122 -0.16 -3.32 -23.42
N PRO A 123 -0.82 -4.48 -23.47
CA PRO A 123 -0.34 -5.59 -24.28
C PRO A 123 -0.50 -5.25 -25.76
N GLY A 124 0.62 -5.23 -26.48
CA GLY A 124 0.61 -5.27 -27.94
C GLY A 124 1.29 -4.09 -28.62
N VAL A 125 2.63 -4.15 -28.70
CA VAL A 125 3.33 -3.63 -29.88
C VAL A 125 4.50 -4.58 -30.18
N PRO A 126 4.51 -5.30 -31.31
CA PRO A 126 5.69 -6.06 -31.72
C PRO A 126 6.84 -5.09 -32.00
N GLN A 127 8.01 -5.33 -31.38
CA GLN A 127 9.23 -4.58 -31.67
C GLN A 127 9.71 -4.97 -33.07
N GLU A 128 9.46 -4.09 -34.04
CA GLU A 128 10.06 -4.17 -35.37
C GLU A 128 11.55 -3.79 -35.26
N GLY A 129 12.42 -4.78 -35.44
CA GLY A 129 13.86 -4.62 -35.43
C GLY A 129 14.33 -3.74 -36.58
N LYS A 130 14.65 -2.48 -36.29
CA LYS A 130 15.39 -1.61 -37.22
C LYS A 130 16.84 -2.07 -37.32
N ARG A 131 17.16 -2.64 -38.49
CA ARG A 131 18.52 -2.90 -38.97
C ARG A 131 19.32 -1.60 -38.94
N GLY A 132 20.38 -1.58 -38.13
CA GLY A 132 21.45 -0.59 -38.19
C GLY A 132 22.65 -1.22 -38.86
N LEU A 133 22.89 -0.80 -40.10
CA LEU A 133 24.00 -1.18 -40.98
C LEU A 133 25.35 -0.89 -40.30
N ARG A 134 26.25 -1.89 -40.25
CA ARG A 134 27.65 -1.70 -39.89
C ARG A 134 28.46 -1.75 -41.18
N VAL A 135 29.02 -0.63 -41.60
CA VAL A 135 30.04 -0.55 -42.65
C VAL A 135 31.35 -0.06 -42.02
N PRO A 136 32.50 -0.69 -42.28
CA PRO A 136 33.77 0.02 -42.36
C PRO A 136 33.89 0.77 -43.69
#